data_AF-A0A960GSI8-F1
#
_entry.id   AF-A0A960GSI8-F1
#
_cell.length_a   1.000
_cell.length_b   1.000
_cell.length_c   1.000
_cell.angle_alpha   90.00
_cell.angle_beta   90.00
_cell.angle_gamma   90.00
#
_symmetry.space_group_name_H-M   'P 1'
#
loop_
_entity.id
_entity.type
_entity.pdbx_description
1 polymer ?
#
loop_
_entity_poly.entity_id
_entity_poly.type
_entity_poly.pdbx_seq_one_letter_code
_entity_poly.pdbx_strand_id
1 'polypeptide(L)'
;MEKVIVALRRDRADDEWVSRLGGPVVDRLLDLNLPGLALNVRDAAVRESLMTLTTLHPAAQAFVSLWTQQHYGDQVRAALAVLEPEAEQVAAYLVTESVPLVPPTLPPGQRFPGLANVALLRRPADLDQATWRTRWHRDHTPVAIATQSTFGYIQNYVVHALTPGAPEVAGIVEELFPIEAVGSLHAFFGAADDADLADRMGRMVASVSAFGAGVDIDTVPTSRYVFHTPFAD
;
A
#
# COMPACT_ATOMS: atom_id res chain seq x y z
N MET A 1 -16.49 7.79 -9.85
CA MET A 1 -15.67 6.60 -9.64
C MET A 1 -14.91 6.75 -8.35
N GLU A 2 -14.95 5.72 -7.53
CA GLU A 2 -14.40 5.64 -6.18
C GLU A 2 -13.35 4.52 -6.13
N LYS A 3 -12.46 4.56 -5.14
CA LYS A 3 -11.48 3.51 -4.88
C LYS A 3 -11.70 2.92 -3.50
N VAL A 4 -11.70 1.60 -3.40
CA VAL A 4 -11.72 0.84 -2.15
C VAL A 4 -10.42 0.07 -2.03
N ILE A 5 -9.75 0.16 -0.88
CA ILE A 5 -8.59 -0.68 -0.57
C ILE A 5 -8.99 -1.64 0.54
N VAL A 6 -8.79 -2.94 0.29
CA VAL A 6 -9.08 -4.03 1.21
C VAL A 6 -7.77 -4.61 1.73
N ALA A 7 -7.47 -4.42 3.01
CA ALA A 7 -6.34 -5.03 3.68
C ALA A 7 -6.73 -6.42 4.22
N LEU A 8 -5.99 -7.45 3.81
CA LEU A 8 -6.11 -8.82 4.28
C LEU A 8 -5.13 -9.05 5.42
N ARG A 9 -5.64 -9.32 6.61
CA ARG A 9 -4.83 -9.47 7.83
C ARG A 9 -4.88 -10.90 8.37
N ARG A 10 -3.70 -11.47 8.59
CA ARG A 10 -3.50 -12.85 9.05
C ARG A 10 -2.09 -13.06 9.56
N ASP A 11 -1.87 -14.11 10.35
CA ASP A 11 -0.57 -14.36 10.98
C ASP A 11 0.51 -14.83 10.00
N ARG A 12 0.14 -15.59 8.95
CA ARG A 12 1.10 -16.17 8.00
C ARG A 12 0.70 -15.99 6.55
N ALA A 13 1.59 -15.43 5.74
CA ALA A 13 1.53 -15.46 4.28
C ALA A 13 2.41 -16.61 3.75
N ASP A 14 1.86 -17.81 3.65
CA ASP A 14 2.53 -18.97 3.02
C ASP A 14 2.33 -18.97 1.51
N ASP A 15 3.18 -19.71 0.79
CA ASP A 15 3.19 -19.71 -0.68
C ASP A 15 1.89 -20.28 -1.27
N GLU A 16 1.22 -21.19 -0.55
CA GLU A 16 -0.09 -21.72 -0.95
C GLU A 16 -1.16 -20.62 -0.93
N TRP A 17 -1.23 -19.83 0.15
CA TRP A 17 -2.13 -18.70 0.24
C TRP A 17 -1.83 -17.64 -0.83
N VAL A 18 -0.56 -17.31 -1.05
CA VAL A 18 -0.16 -16.36 -2.10
C VAL A 18 -0.60 -16.86 -3.48
N SER A 19 -0.38 -18.15 -3.78
CA SER A 19 -0.79 -18.76 -5.05
C SER A 19 -2.30 -18.75 -5.22
N ARG A 20 -3.06 -19.02 -4.15
CA ARG A 20 -4.53 -18.95 -4.17
C ARG A 20 -5.02 -17.52 -4.39
N LEU A 21 -4.42 -16.55 -3.72
CA LEU A 21 -4.79 -15.13 -3.82
C LEU A 21 -4.51 -14.59 -5.24
N GLY A 22 -3.33 -14.88 -5.80
CA GLY A 22 -2.93 -14.43 -7.14
C GLY A 22 -3.53 -15.23 -8.31
N GLY A 23 -4.25 -16.32 -8.03
CA GLY A 23 -4.92 -17.14 -9.05
C GLY A 23 -6.45 -17.12 -8.86
N PRO A 24 -7.05 -18.20 -8.32
CA PRO A 24 -8.51 -18.36 -8.31
C PRO A 24 -9.28 -17.25 -7.57
N VAL A 25 -8.68 -16.57 -6.59
CA VAL A 25 -9.33 -15.45 -5.90
C VAL A 25 -9.38 -14.23 -6.82
N VAL A 26 -8.26 -13.88 -7.47
CA VAL A 26 -8.20 -12.81 -8.48
C VAL A 26 -9.15 -13.10 -9.65
N ASP A 27 -9.22 -14.34 -10.14
CA ASP A 27 -10.13 -14.72 -11.22
C ASP A 27 -11.59 -14.39 -10.86
N ARG A 28 -12.00 -14.76 -9.64
CA ARG A 28 -13.35 -14.44 -9.13
C ARG A 28 -13.59 -12.94 -8.97
N LEU A 29 -12.55 -12.14 -8.68
CA LEU A 29 -12.66 -10.68 -8.61
C LEU A 29 -12.76 -10.05 -10.00
N LEU A 30 -12.05 -10.61 -10.99
CA LEU A 30 -12.13 -10.17 -12.39
C LEU A 30 -13.54 -10.40 -12.97
N ASP A 31 -14.18 -11.51 -12.61
CA ASP A 31 -15.56 -11.82 -13.01
C ASP A 31 -16.59 -10.77 -12.50
N LEU A 32 -16.23 -9.96 -11.50
CA LEU A 32 -17.08 -8.88 -10.99
C LEU A 32 -17.12 -7.66 -11.92
N ASN A 33 -16.29 -7.62 -12.97
CA ASN A 33 -16.21 -6.53 -13.95
C ASN A 33 -16.00 -5.15 -13.29
N LEU A 34 -15.07 -5.09 -12.34
CA LEU A 34 -14.67 -3.86 -11.68
C LEU A 34 -13.96 -2.93 -12.67
N PRO A 35 -14.23 -1.61 -12.65
CA PRO A 35 -13.45 -0.62 -13.40
C PRO A 35 -11.93 -0.68 -13.20
N GLY A 36 -11.45 -1.21 -12.08
CA GLY A 36 -10.03 -1.43 -11.85
C GLY A 36 -9.79 -2.47 -10.75
N LEU A 37 -8.69 -3.20 -10.88
CA LEU A 37 -8.26 -4.23 -9.92
C LEU A 37 -6.73 -4.29 -9.85
N ALA A 38 -6.19 -4.17 -8.64
CA ALA A 38 -4.79 -4.42 -8.34
C ALA A 38 -4.62 -5.23 -7.05
N LEU A 39 -3.57 -6.04 -7.00
CA LEU A 39 -3.16 -6.85 -5.85
C LEU A 39 -1.73 -6.48 -5.44
N ASN A 40 -1.57 -6.20 -4.15
CA ASN A 40 -0.30 -6.11 -3.45
C ASN A 40 -0.24 -7.27 -2.46
N VAL A 41 0.73 -8.19 -2.57
CA VAL A 41 0.82 -9.37 -1.69
C VAL A 41 2.24 -9.60 -1.19
N ARG A 42 2.39 -9.94 0.10
CA ARG A 42 3.67 -10.28 0.72
C ARG A 42 4.12 -11.70 0.35
N ASP A 43 4.61 -11.85 -0.88
CA ASP A 43 5.10 -13.13 -1.42
C ASP A 43 6.57 -13.43 -1.08
N ALA A 44 7.06 -14.59 -1.51
CA ALA A 44 8.42 -15.06 -1.26
C ALA A 44 9.52 -14.08 -1.71
N ALA A 45 9.30 -13.27 -2.74
CA ALA A 45 10.32 -12.37 -3.27
C ALA A 45 10.56 -11.14 -2.38
N VAL A 46 9.59 -10.78 -1.53
CA VAL A 46 9.63 -9.54 -0.72
C VAL A 46 9.43 -9.79 0.77
N ARG A 47 8.97 -10.98 1.18
CA ARG A 47 8.55 -11.28 2.56
C ARG A 47 9.63 -11.01 3.62
N GLU A 48 10.90 -11.18 3.26
CA GLU A 48 12.08 -10.98 4.12
C GLU A 48 12.63 -9.55 4.04
N SER A 49 11.85 -8.59 3.56
CA SER A 49 12.32 -7.20 3.44
C SER A 49 12.67 -6.59 4.80
N LEU A 50 13.82 -5.92 4.84
CA LEU A 50 14.25 -5.09 5.97
C LEU A 50 13.29 -3.92 6.24
N MET A 51 12.48 -3.52 5.25
CA MET A 51 11.54 -2.41 5.33
C MET A 51 10.16 -2.84 5.85
N THR A 52 10.16 -3.72 6.84
CA THR A 52 8.93 -4.21 7.50
C THR A 52 8.80 -3.59 8.88
N LEU A 53 7.72 -2.85 9.10
CA LEU A 53 7.28 -2.37 10.41
C LEU A 53 5.86 -2.89 10.62
N THR A 54 5.55 -3.41 11.81
CA THR A 54 4.26 -4.04 12.09
C THR A 54 3.77 -3.65 13.47
N THR A 55 2.57 -3.10 13.51
CA THR A 55 1.87 -2.67 14.73
C THR A 55 0.51 -3.37 14.84
N LEU A 56 -0.09 -3.74 13.70
CA LEU A 56 -1.34 -4.48 13.66
C LEU A 56 -1.14 -5.96 14.03
N HIS A 57 -2.09 -6.50 14.81
CA HIS A 57 -2.20 -7.94 15.06
C HIS A 57 -3.66 -8.40 14.85
N PRO A 58 -3.92 -9.35 13.92
CA PRO A 58 -2.99 -9.90 12.92
C PRO A 58 -2.42 -8.83 11.98
N ALA A 59 -1.24 -9.06 11.43
CA ALA A 59 -0.57 -8.13 10.53
C ALA A 59 -1.26 -8.09 9.15
N ALA A 60 -1.18 -6.96 8.44
CA ALA A 60 -1.58 -6.91 7.04
C ALA A 60 -0.56 -7.66 6.17
N GLN A 61 -1.06 -8.54 5.30
CA GLN A 61 -0.25 -9.40 4.43
C GLN A 61 -0.51 -9.17 2.94
N ALA A 62 -1.67 -8.59 2.60
CA ALA A 62 -2.01 -8.19 1.24
C ALA A 62 -2.99 -7.03 1.24
N PHE A 63 -3.03 -6.32 0.12
CA PHE A 63 -3.98 -5.27 -0.19
C PHE A 63 -4.59 -5.51 -1.55
N VAL A 64 -5.92 -5.41 -1.65
CA VAL A 64 -6.65 -5.47 -2.91
C VAL A 64 -7.26 -4.10 -3.15
N SER A 65 -6.84 -3.45 -4.24
CA SER A 65 -7.40 -2.18 -4.67
C SER A 65 -8.48 -2.43 -5.72
N LEU A 66 -9.69 -1.92 -5.46
CA LEU A 66 -10.85 -2.00 -6.32
C LEU A 66 -11.24 -0.59 -6.73
N TRP A 67 -11.45 -0.34 -8.02
CA TRP A 67 -12.14 0.87 -8.46
C TRP A 67 -13.58 0.51 -8.80
N THR A 68 -14.52 1.33 -8.37
CA THR A 68 -15.96 1.07 -8.47
C THR A 68 -16.73 2.36 -8.72
N GLN A 69 -17.98 2.25 -9.18
CA GLN A 69 -18.85 3.43 -9.24
C GLN A 69 -19.41 3.81 -7.87
N GLN A 70 -19.62 2.84 -6.98
CA GLN A 70 -20.27 3.02 -5.68
C GLN A 70 -19.68 2.03 -4.66
N HIS A 71 -19.00 2.52 -3.63
CA HIS A 71 -18.38 1.70 -2.59
C HIS A 71 -19.39 0.91 -1.75
N TYR A 72 -20.64 1.34 -1.72
CA TYR A 72 -21.76 0.66 -1.06
C TYR A 72 -22.55 -0.26 -2.00
N GLY A 73 -22.13 -0.36 -3.27
CA GLY A 73 -22.79 -1.16 -4.30
C GLY A 73 -22.45 -2.66 -4.22
N ASP A 74 -23.17 -3.45 -5.01
CA ASP A 74 -23.08 -4.91 -4.97
C ASP A 74 -21.71 -5.46 -5.42
N GLN A 75 -21.00 -4.76 -6.30
CA GLN A 75 -19.64 -5.16 -6.71
C GLN A 75 -18.66 -5.19 -5.53
N VAL A 76 -18.70 -4.18 -4.65
CA VAL A 76 -17.83 -4.15 -3.46
C VAL A 76 -18.27 -5.19 -2.45
N ARG A 77 -19.58 -5.36 -2.23
CA ARG A 77 -20.11 -6.44 -1.37
C ARG A 77 -19.65 -7.82 -1.84
N ALA A 78 -19.75 -8.09 -3.13
CA ALA A 78 -19.32 -9.35 -3.73
C ALA A 78 -17.80 -9.54 -3.61
N ALA A 79 -17.01 -8.49 -3.85
CA ALA A 79 -15.56 -8.54 -3.70
C ALA A 79 -15.16 -8.84 -2.24
N LEU A 80 -15.80 -8.20 -1.25
CA LEU A 80 -15.56 -8.50 0.16
C LEU A 80 -15.91 -9.95 0.50
N ALA A 81 -17.05 -10.48 0.03
CA ALA A 81 -17.42 -11.88 0.23
C ALA A 81 -16.43 -12.87 -0.42
N VAL A 82 -15.75 -12.48 -1.51
CA VAL A 82 -14.65 -13.27 -2.11
C VAL A 82 -13.40 -13.24 -1.24
N LEU A 83 -13.11 -12.12 -0.58
CA LEU A 83 -11.88 -11.87 0.17
C LEU A 83 -11.93 -12.28 1.65
N GLU A 84 -13.12 -12.27 2.26
CA GLU A 84 -13.34 -12.66 3.67
C GLU A 84 -12.73 -14.02 4.04
N PRO A 85 -12.85 -15.09 3.23
CA PRO A 85 -12.25 -16.38 3.56
C PRO A 85 -10.71 -16.41 3.52
N GLU A 86 -10.07 -15.39 2.95
CA GLU A 86 -8.62 -15.37 2.73
C GLU A 86 -7.84 -14.69 3.88
N ALA A 87 -8.53 -14.15 4.87
CA ALA A 87 -7.95 -13.43 5.99
C ALA A 87 -8.64 -13.79 7.32
N GLU A 88 -7.92 -13.61 8.42
CA GLU A 88 -8.52 -13.67 9.76
C GLU A 88 -9.31 -12.40 10.05
N GLN A 89 -8.84 -11.26 9.52
CA GLN A 89 -9.55 -9.98 9.56
C GLN A 89 -9.45 -9.28 8.21
N VAL A 90 -10.58 -8.75 7.74
CA VAL A 90 -10.67 -7.92 6.53
C VAL A 90 -10.99 -6.48 6.94
N ALA A 91 -10.12 -5.55 6.54
CA ALA A 91 -10.31 -4.12 6.76
C ALA A 91 -10.42 -3.41 5.40
N ALA A 92 -11.60 -2.91 5.06
CA ALA A 92 -11.83 -2.18 3.81
C ALA A 92 -11.99 -0.68 4.07
N TYR A 93 -11.46 0.14 3.16
CA TYR A 93 -11.45 1.59 3.28
C TYR A 93 -11.87 2.23 1.97
N LEU A 94 -12.79 3.20 2.03
CA LEU A 94 -12.99 4.14 0.94
C LEU A 94 -11.85 5.16 0.96
N VAL A 95 -11.20 5.38 -0.18
CA VAL A 95 -10.06 6.28 -0.29
C VAL A 95 -10.20 7.26 -1.45
N THR A 96 -9.52 8.41 -1.33
CA THR A 96 -9.22 9.28 -2.47
C THR A 96 -7.78 9.07 -2.89
N GLU A 97 -7.56 8.81 -4.18
CA GLU A 97 -6.25 8.53 -4.75
C GLU A 97 -5.56 9.79 -5.28
N SER A 98 -4.24 9.86 -5.15
CA SER A 98 -3.36 10.84 -5.78
C SER A 98 -2.08 10.12 -6.19
N VAL A 99 -1.53 10.45 -7.37
CA VAL A 99 -0.34 9.77 -7.91
C VAL A 99 0.78 10.79 -8.17
N PRO A 100 1.51 11.26 -7.13
CA PRO A 100 2.62 12.19 -7.28
C PRO A 100 3.75 11.69 -8.20
N LEU A 101 3.98 10.37 -8.24
CA LEU A 101 4.98 9.75 -9.11
C LEU A 101 4.35 8.53 -9.78
N VAL A 102 4.09 8.63 -11.08
CA VAL A 102 3.37 7.61 -11.85
C VAL A 102 4.22 6.34 -11.98
N PRO A 103 3.76 5.17 -11.47
CA PRO A 103 4.47 3.91 -11.67
C PRO A 103 4.55 3.50 -13.14
N PRO A 104 5.55 2.69 -13.54
CA PRO A 104 5.58 2.12 -14.88
C PRO A 104 4.39 1.17 -15.11
N THR A 105 3.87 1.15 -16.33
CA THR A 105 2.84 0.21 -16.77
C THR A 105 3.49 -1.11 -17.19
N LEU A 106 2.88 -2.23 -16.80
CA LEU A 106 3.22 -3.58 -17.24
C LEU A 106 1.99 -4.23 -17.86
N PRO A 107 2.17 -5.30 -18.67
CA PRO A 107 1.02 -6.09 -19.11
C PRO A 107 0.18 -6.57 -17.91
N PRO A 108 -1.15 -6.62 -18.06
CA PRO A 108 -2.06 -7.05 -17.00
C PRO A 108 -1.63 -8.35 -16.31
N GLY A 109 -1.70 -8.35 -14.98
CA GLY A 109 -1.41 -9.51 -14.13
C GLY A 109 0.06 -9.88 -14.03
N GLN A 110 0.99 -9.14 -14.66
CA GLN A 110 2.41 -9.37 -14.45
C GLN A 110 2.87 -8.80 -13.11
N ARG A 111 3.73 -9.57 -12.42
CA ARG A 111 4.42 -9.12 -11.22
C ARG A 111 5.35 -7.96 -11.59
N PHE A 112 5.22 -6.84 -10.88
CA PHE A 112 6.19 -5.76 -10.99
C PHE A 112 7.59 -6.23 -10.54
N PRO A 113 8.67 -6.01 -11.31
CA PRO A 113 10.02 -6.49 -10.99
C PRO A 113 10.70 -5.60 -9.93
N GLY A 114 10.07 -5.48 -8.76
CA GLY A 114 10.54 -4.63 -7.67
C GLY A 114 9.82 -4.93 -6.36
N LEU A 115 10.02 -4.04 -5.39
CA LEU A 115 9.30 -4.00 -4.13
C LEU A 115 8.22 -2.92 -4.22
N ALA A 116 6.97 -3.25 -3.93
CA ALA A 116 5.95 -2.27 -3.61
C ALA A 116 5.76 -2.26 -2.08
N ASN A 117 6.27 -1.26 -1.38
CA ASN A 117 6.09 -1.13 0.05
C ASN A 117 4.78 -0.38 0.32
N VAL A 118 3.87 -0.99 1.08
CA VAL A 118 2.60 -0.36 1.44
C VAL A 118 2.68 0.15 2.87
N ALA A 119 2.58 1.47 3.04
CA ALA A 119 2.60 2.12 4.35
C ALA A 119 1.18 2.45 4.84
N LEU A 120 0.84 2.06 6.07
CA LEU A 120 -0.40 2.42 6.75
C LEU A 120 -0.13 3.54 7.74
N LEU A 121 -0.62 4.74 7.41
CA LEU A 121 -0.38 5.95 8.17
C LEU A 121 -1.52 6.20 9.16
N ARG A 122 -1.15 6.58 10.38
CA ARG A 122 -2.09 7.07 11.39
C ARG A 122 -1.88 8.58 11.57
N ARG A 123 -2.98 9.28 11.87
CA ARG A 123 -2.94 10.71 12.20
C ARG A 123 -2.90 10.84 13.72
N PRO A 124 -1.94 11.58 14.30
CA PRO A 124 -1.97 11.88 15.73
C PRO A 124 -3.27 12.58 16.14
N ALA A 125 -3.83 12.19 17.29
CA ALA A 125 -5.11 12.73 17.77
C ALA A 125 -5.07 14.25 18.03
N ASP A 126 -3.90 14.79 18.36
CA ASP A 126 -3.65 16.22 18.59
C ASP A 126 -3.38 17.02 17.31
N LEU A 127 -3.27 16.35 16.15
CA LEU A 127 -3.06 17.01 14.87
C LEU A 127 -4.33 17.04 14.04
N ASP A 128 -4.80 18.24 13.71
CA ASP A 128 -6.00 18.39 12.88
C ASP A 128 -5.78 17.84 11.45
N GLN A 129 -6.89 17.44 10.81
CA GLN A 129 -6.86 16.79 9.51
C GLN A 129 -6.29 17.68 8.40
N ALA A 130 -6.56 18.99 8.42
CA ALA A 130 -6.08 19.89 7.39
C ALA A 130 -4.55 20.03 7.49
N THR A 131 -4.04 20.27 8.70
CA THR A 131 -2.60 20.35 8.96
C THR A 131 -1.90 19.03 8.64
N TRP A 132 -2.43 17.89 9.08
CA TRP A 132 -1.84 16.58 8.77
C TRP A 132 -1.74 16.34 7.25
N ARG A 133 -2.80 16.64 6.49
CA ARG A 133 -2.78 16.51 5.03
C ARG A 133 -1.79 17.47 4.37
N THR A 134 -1.69 18.72 4.83
CA THR A 134 -0.69 19.65 4.28
C THR A 134 0.72 19.11 4.52
N ARG A 135 1.04 18.69 5.74
CA ARG A 135 2.38 18.18 6.07
C ARG A 135 2.69 16.88 5.35
N TRP A 136 1.72 15.99 5.17
CA TRP A 136 1.91 14.77 4.41
C TRP A 136 2.02 15.06 2.90
N HIS A 137 0.96 15.58 2.27
CA HIS A 137 0.90 15.70 0.81
C HIS A 137 1.86 16.76 0.25
N ARG A 138 2.04 17.90 0.93
CA ARG A 138 2.81 19.02 0.40
C ARG A 138 4.25 19.04 0.90
N ASP A 139 4.46 18.75 2.18
CA ASP A 139 5.79 18.91 2.79
C ASP A 139 6.61 17.61 2.76
N HIS A 140 6.00 16.45 3.07
CA HIS A 140 6.68 15.15 3.10
C HIS A 140 6.86 14.53 1.71
N THR A 141 5.84 14.57 0.83
CA THR A 141 5.92 13.91 -0.50
C THR A 141 7.19 14.27 -1.29
N PRO A 142 7.61 15.55 -1.41
CA PRO A 142 8.84 15.89 -2.13
C PRO A 142 10.10 15.35 -1.45
N VAL A 143 10.10 15.25 -0.11
CA VAL A 143 11.23 14.67 0.65
C VAL A 143 11.31 13.16 0.39
N ALA A 144 10.19 12.45 0.42
CA ALA A 144 10.14 11.02 0.14
C ALA A 144 10.72 10.68 -1.24
N ILE A 145 10.21 11.36 -2.28
CA ILE A 145 10.68 11.20 -3.66
C ILE A 145 12.17 11.53 -3.80
N ALA A 146 12.67 12.56 -3.11
CA ALA A 146 14.06 12.99 -3.25
C ALA A 146 15.07 12.15 -2.45
N THR A 147 14.62 11.49 -1.38
CA THR A 147 15.52 10.80 -0.43
C THR A 147 15.50 9.30 -0.57
N GLN A 148 14.51 8.73 -1.25
CA GLN A 148 14.43 7.30 -1.53
C GLN A 148 14.65 7.01 -3.02
N SER A 149 14.95 5.75 -3.35
CA SER A 149 15.02 5.27 -4.74
C SER A 149 13.65 4.96 -5.34
N THR A 150 12.59 5.60 -4.83
CA THR A 150 11.23 5.36 -5.29
C THR A 150 11.05 5.81 -6.74
N PHE A 151 10.42 4.97 -7.56
CA PHE A 151 10.06 5.31 -8.95
C PHE A 151 8.55 5.23 -9.20
N GLY A 152 7.75 5.03 -8.14
CA GLY A 152 6.30 5.07 -8.18
C GLY A 152 5.76 5.37 -6.78
N TYR A 153 4.84 6.33 -6.67
CA TYR A 153 4.33 6.82 -5.40
C TYR A 153 2.84 7.14 -5.54
N ILE A 154 2.00 6.34 -4.88
CA ILE A 154 0.53 6.48 -4.87
C ILE A 154 0.07 6.74 -3.45
N GLN A 155 -0.65 7.85 -3.26
CA GLN A 155 -1.25 8.25 -1.99
C GLN A 155 -2.74 7.95 -2.00
N ASN A 156 -3.21 7.26 -0.97
CA ASN A 156 -4.62 6.98 -0.78
C ASN A 156 -5.04 7.56 0.57
N TYR A 157 -5.63 8.76 0.56
CA TYR A 157 -6.18 9.36 1.75
C TYR A 157 -7.48 8.63 2.14
N VAL A 158 -7.56 8.12 3.37
CA VAL A 158 -8.71 7.35 3.84
C VAL A 158 -9.86 8.30 4.15
N VAL A 159 -11.00 8.09 3.48
CA VAL A 159 -12.23 8.83 3.75
C VAL A 159 -12.91 8.25 4.99
N HIS A 160 -13.15 6.94 5.00
CA HIS A 160 -13.65 6.18 6.15
C HIS A 160 -13.51 4.66 5.91
N ALA A 161 -13.61 3.88 6.99
CA ALA A 161 -13.67 2.43 6.95
C ALA A 161 -15.04 1.91 6.49
N LEU A 162 -15.05 0.81 5.75
CA LEU A 162 -16.24 0.15 5.19
C LEU A 162 -16.59 -1.17 5.91
N THR A 163 -15.66 -1.75 6.68
CA THR A 163 -15.92 -2.95 7.47
C THR A 163 -15.91 -2.66 8.97
N PRO A 164 -16.77 -3.33 9.77
CA PRO A 164 -16.74 -3.21 11.22
C PRO A 164 -15.39 -3.65 11.79
N GLY A 165 -14.86 -2.90 12.77
CA GLY A 165 -13.60 -3.24 13.43
C GLY A 165 -12.34 -3.04 12.59
N ALA A 166 -12.44 -2.38 11.42
CA ALA A 166 -11.27 -1.93 10.69
C ALA A 166 -10.40 -1.02 11.58
N PRO A 167 -9.07 -1.25 11.66
CA PRO A 167 -8.17 -0.38 12.40
C PRO A 167 -8.24 1.08 11.92
N GLU A 168 -7.91 2.01 12.79
CA GLU A 168 -7.77 3.40 12.39
C GLU A 168 -6.56 3.55 11.45
N VAL A 169 -6.84 3.99 10.23
CA VAL A 169 -5.86 4.34 9.20
C VAL A 169 -6.32 5.64 8.55
N ALA A 170 -5.43 6.62 8.48
CA ALA A 170 -5.68 7.93 7.87
C ALA A 170 -5.17 8.01 6.42
N GLY A 171 -4.15 7.21 6.08
CA GLY A 171 -3.59 7.15 4.74
C GLY A 171 -2.97 5.79 4.43
N ILE A 172 -3.05 5.37 3.16
CA ILE A 172 -2.39 4.17 2.63
C ILE A 172 -1.49 4.62 1.48
N VAL A 173 -0.18 4.42 1.62
CA VAL A 173 0.80 4.80 0.59
C VAL A 173 1.32 3.54 -0.07
N GLU A 174 1.39 3.52 -1.39
CA GLU A 174 2.10 2.50 -2.15
C GLU A 174 3.34 3.15 -2.79
N GLU A 175 4.51 2.64 -2.43
CA GLU A 175 5.79 3.13 -2.94
C GLU A 175 6.53 1.99 -3.65
N LEU A 176 7.01 2.23 -4.87
CA LEU A 176 7.72 1.22 -5.66
C LEU A 176 9.23 1.49 -5.66
N PHE A 177 10.01 0.44 -5.41
CA PHE A 177 11.46 0.44 -5.28
C PHE A 177 12.11 -0.66 -6.11
N PRO A 178 13.42 -0.53 -6.43
CA PRO A 178 14.20 -1.62 -7.00
C PRO A 178 14.15 -2.86 -6.09
N ILE A 179 14.24 -4.06 -6.66
CA ILE A 179 14.12 -5.30 -5.87
C ILE A 179 15.24 -5.42 -4.82
N GLU A 180 16.39 -4.82 -5.08
CA GLU A 180 17.54 -4.75 -4.18
C GLU A 180 17.19 -4.05 -2.85
N ALA A 181 16.18 -3.17 -2.84
CA ALA A 181 15.69 -2.49 -1.65
C ALA A 181 15.06 -3.44 -0.61
N VAL A 182 14.74 -4.68 -1.00
CA VAL A 182 14.31 -5.72 -0.05
C VAL A 182 15.41 -5.97 1.00
N GLY A 183 16.67 -6.06 0.57
CA GLY A 183 17.80 -6.45 1.43
C GLY A 183 18.84 -5.35 1.67
N SER A 184 18.68 -4.15 1.12
CA SER A 184 19.69 -3.09 1.19
C SER A 184 19.08 -1.71 1.45
N LEU A 185 19.46 -1.09 2.57
CA LEU A 185 19.10 0.30 2.88
C LEU A 185 19.74 1.29 1.88
N HIS A 186 20.96 1.00 1.39
CA HIS A 186 21.56 1.80 0.33
C HIS A 186 20.70 1.77 -0.95
N ALA A 187 20.19 0.59 -1.32
CA ALA A 187 19.29 0.46 -2.46
C ALA A 187 17.94 1.14 -2.20
N PHE A 188 17.37 1.04 -0.99
CA PHE A 188 16.10 1.68 -0.64
C PHE A 188 16.19 3.22 -0.64
N PHE A 189 17.27 3.78 -0.11
CA PHE A 189 17.49 5.23 -0.08
C PHE A 189 18.15 5.78 -1.35
N GLY A 190 18.64 4.91 -2.24
CA GLY A 190 19.42 5.31 -3.42
C GLY A 190 20.71 6.03 -3.02
N ALA A 191 21.32 5.62 -1.91
CA ALA A 191 22.48 6.27 -1.34
C ALA A 191 23.78 5.79 -2.00
N ALA A 192 24.69 6.72 -2.30
CA ALA A 192 25.99 6.41 -2.90
C ALA A 192 27.00 5.83 -1.90
N ASP A 193 26.93 6.26 -0.64
CA ASP A 193 27.78 5.83 0.47
C ASP A 193 27.06 6.02 1.82
N ASP A 194 27.73 5.65 2.92
CA ASP A 194 27.18 5.72 4.28
C ASP A 194 26.83 7.15 4.72
N ALA A 195 27.55 8.16 4.23
CA ALA A 195 27.30 9.56 4.59
C ALA A 195 26.05 10.08 3.88
N ASP A 196 25.88 9.76 2.60
CA ASP A 196 24.66 10.04 1.84
C ASP A 196 23.45 9.27 2.42
N LEU A 197 23.65 8.01 2.83
CA LEU A 197 22.62 7.22 3.49
C LEU A 197 22.15 7.90 4.78
N ALA A 198 23.09 8.34 5.62
CA ALA A 198 22.78 9.03 6.87
C ALA A 198 22.02 10.35 6.65
N ASP A 199 22.40 11.17 5.66
CA ASP A 199 21.68 12.40 5.31
C ASP A 199 20.24 12.11 4.87
N ARG A 200 20.06 11.18 3.92
CA ARG A 200 18.76 10.79 3.38
C ARG A 200 17.83 10.25 4.45
N MET A 201 18.33 9.35 5.30
CA MET A 201 17.59 8.82 6.44
C MET A 201 17.21 9.92 7.43
N GLY A 202 18.12 10.84 7.74
CA GLY A 202 17.86 11.96 8.65
C GLY A 202 16.73 12.85 8.14
N ARG A 203 16.76 13.22 6.86
CA ARG A 203 15.71 14.00 6.20
C ARG A 203 14.37 13.27 6.17
N MET A 204 14.40 11.97 5.87
CA MET A 204 13.20 11.12 5.89
C MET A 204 12.56 11.08 7.28
N VAL A 205 13.34 10.75 8.32
CA VAL A 205 12.87 10.70 9.72
C VAL A 205 12.31 12.04 10.17
N ALA A 206 12.99 13.15 9.86
CA ALA A 206 12.51 14.49 10.20
C ALA A 206 11.17 14.80 9.52
N SER A 207 11.03 14.47 8.24
CA SER A 207 9.78 14.71 7.50
C SER A 207 8.62 13.83 8.01
N VAL A 208 8.86 12.55 8.28
CA VAL A 208 7.87 11.62 8.83
C VAL A 208 7.40 12.05 10.22
N SER A 209 8.34 12.49 11.06
CA SER A 209 8.04 13.02 12.39
C SER A 209 7.18 14.28 12.34
N ALA A 210 7.39 15.16 11.35
CA ALA A 210 6.66 16.42 11.23
C ALA A 210 5.14 16.25 11.05
N PHE A 211 4.69 15.15 10.43
CA PHE A 211 3.25 14.82 10.32
C PHE A 211 2.82 13.64 11.22
N GLY A 212 3.73 13.17 12.09
CA GLY A 212 3.43 12.21 13.14
C GLY A 212 3.26 10.75 12.69
N ALA A 213 3.59 10.42 11.44
CA ALA A 213 3.53 9.03 10.97
C ALA A 213 4.73 8.17 11.41
N GLY A 214 5.64 8.71 12.23
CA GLY A 214 6.69 7.91 12.86
C GLY A 214 6.19 7.06 14.02
N VAL A 215 4.97 7.30 14.49
CA VAL A 215 4.30 6.56 15.57
C VAL A 215 3.25 5.66 14.96
N ASP A 216 3.20 4.41 15.43
CA ASP A 216 2.25 3.41 14.99
C ASP A 216 2.12 3.32 13.46
N ILE A 217 3.23 3.08 12.76
CA ILE A 217 3.23 2.87 11.31
C ILE A 217 3.44 1.39 10.98
N ASP A 218 2.66 0.89 10.03
CA ASP A 218 2.93 -0.40 9.40
C ASP A 218 3.54 -0.14 8.02
N THR A 219 4.63 -0.83 7.70
CA THR A 219 5.17 -0.90 6.34
C THR A 219 5.19 -2.36 5.92
N VAL A 220 4.43 -2.67 4.88
CA VAL A 220 4.17 -4.04 4.44
C VAL A 220 4.85 -4.23 3.09
N PRO A 221 5.91 -5.05 3.00
CA PRO A 221 6.56 -5.31 1.74
C PRO A 221 5.67 -6.20 0.87
N THR A 222 5.38 -5.76 -0.35
CA THR A 222 4.52 -6.48 -1.27
C THR A 222 5.11 -6.56 -2.68
N SER A 223 4.73 -7.61 -3.39
CA SER A 223 4.78 -7.67 -4.83
C SER A 223 3.48 -7.08 -5.38
N ARG A 224 3.58 -6.34 -6.49
CA ARG A 224 2.47 -5.60 -7.10
C ARG A 224 2.03 -6.24 -8.41
N TYR A 225 0.73 -6.38 -8.59
CA TYR A 225 0.07 -6.89 -9.79
C TYR A 225 -1.09 -5.96 -10.13
N VAL A 226 -1.10 -5.41 -11.34
CA VAL A 226 -2.22 -4.60 -11.86
C VAL A 226 -2.91 -5.40 -12.94
N PHE A 227 -4.21 -5.68 -12.78
CA PHE A 227 -4.98 -6.45 -13.75
C PHE A 227 -5.81 -5.57 -14.68
N HIS A 228 -6.35 -4.48 -14.14
CA HIS A 228 -7.07 -3.49 -14.91
C HIS A 228 -6.98 -2.13 -14.23
N THR A 229 -6.81 -1.08 -15.02
CA THR A 229 -6.78 0.32 -14.56
C THR A 229 -8.00 1.04 -15.09
N PRO A 230 -8.66 1.89 -14.27
CA PRO A 230 -9.78 2.69 -14.74
C PRO A 230 -9.35 3.99 -15.43
N PHE A 231 -8.05 4.27 -15.45
CA PHE A 231 -7.47 5.44 -16.11
C PHE A 231 -7.17 5.09 -17.56
N ALA A 232 -7.51 6.00 -18.47
CA ALA A 232 -7.24 5.82 -19.90
C ALA A 232 -5.72 5.78 -20.17
N ASP A 233 -5.34 4.98 -21.17
CA ASP A 233 -4.03 5.07 -21.82
C ASP A 233 -3.90 6.34 -22.68
#